data_AF-A0A0B1S0E6-F1
#
_entry.id   AF-A0A0B1S0E6-F1
#
_cell.length_a   1.000
_cell.length_b   1.000
_cell.length_c   1.000
_cell.angle_alpha   90.00
_cell.angle_beta   90.00
_cell.angle_gamma   90.00
#
_symmetry.space_group_name_H-M   'P 1'
#
loop_
_entity.id
_entity.type
_entity.pdbx_description
1 polymer ?
#
loop_
_entity_poly.entity_id
_entity_poly.type
_entity_poly.pdbx_seq_one_letter_code
_entity_poly.pdbx_strand_id
1 'polypeptide(L)'
;MCTLFGDPHLQRFDGVSQSCTEEGARPLIDNRHFLIQVTNANIRNEPYTTAVNKVTVLVRSHNCTRSLHYEAASDEETLPISFVDGVSSHKTEDGRTTVEILARGNYVEIAMHHIHSSVHIRRRGPYLSVSVVVPENLQWASASFETLCTTGCRNQSIIEIGKALAAPNQYAKCYARKLHVPIKLATDRCRTVNVTDRYFDACVFDLMLTGSFFFLL
;
A
#
# COMPACT_ATOMS: atom_id res chain seq x y z
N MET A 1 9.71 0.39 8.42
CA MET A 1 8.67 -0.18 7.53
C MET A 1 7.80 0.97 7.03
N CYS A 2 7.32 0.90 5.79
CA CYS A 2 6.35 1.82 5.24
C CYS A 2 5.18 1.02 4.64
N THR A 3 3.96 1.52 4.72
CA THR A 3 2.75 0.79 4.33
C THR A 3 1.73 1.71 3.64
N LEU A 4 1.07 1.23 2.60
CA LEU A 4 -0.07 1.88 1.94
C LEU A 4 -1.23 0.88 1.79
N PHE A 5 -2.41 1.22 2.29
CA PHE A 5 -3.57 0.31 2.36
C PHE A 5 -4.87 1.12 2.46
N GLY A 6 -6.03 0.52 2.17
CA GLY A 6 -7.32 1.18 2.38
C GLY A 6 -7.58 2.39 1.46
N ASP A 7 -8.29 3.42 1.95
CA ASP A 7 -8.57 4.69 1.26
C ASP A 7 -7.45 5.73 1.48
N PRO A 8 -6.40 5.67 0.66
CA PRO A 8 -5.19 5.00 1.07
C PRO A 8 -4.54 5.69 2.26
N HIS A 9 -4.38 4.89 3.30
CA HIS A 9 -3.66 5.20 4.52
C HIS A 9 -2.20 4.84 4.34
N LEU A 10 -1.36 5.88 4.39
CA LEU A 10 0.08 5.79 4.35
C LEU A 10 0.64 5.77 5.78
N GLN A 11 1.56 4.86 6.05
CA GLN A 11 2.52 4.96 7.14
C GLN A 11 3.91 5.09 6.54
N ARG A 12 4.59 6.20 6.82
CA ARG A 12 5.95 6.48 6.37
C ARG A 12 6.99 5.76 7.21
N PHE A 13 8.24 5.83 6.78
CA PHE A 13 9.37 5.26 7.53
C PHE A 13 9.61 5.90 8.89
N ASP A 14 9.36 7.20 9.02
CA ASP A 14 9.46 7.95 10.28
C ASP A 14 8.25 7.75 11.21
N GLY A 15 7.32 6.85 10.84
CA GLY A 15 6.14 6.52 11.62
C GLY A 15 4.99 7.52 11.47
N VAL A 16 5.17 8.61 10.70
CA VAL A 16 4.09 9.55 10.39
C VAL A 16 3.05 8.85 9.53
N SER A 17 1.77 9.05 9.89
CA SER A 17 0.65 8.51 9.14
C SER A 17 -0.23 9.59 8.54
N GLN A 18 -0.70 9.32 7.32
CA GLN A 18 -1.49 10.23 6.50
C GLN A 18 -2.54 9.39 5.75
N SER A 19 -3.71 9.96 5.50
CA SER A 19 -4.70 9.38 4.58
C SER A 19 -4.81 10.28 3.37
N CYS A 20 -4.89 9.71 2.17
CA CYS A 20 -4.61 10.44 0.94
C CYS A 20 -5.64 10.17 -0.14
N THR A 21 -6.15 11.22 -0.79
CA THR A 21 -7.14 11.10 -1.89
C THR A 21 -6.49 11.11 -3.27
N GLU A 22 -5.18 10.98 -3.34
CA GLU A 22 -4.46 11.17 -4.59
C GLU A 22 -4.70 10.00 -5.55
N GLU A 23 -5.06 10.33 -6.79
CA GLU A 23 -5.22 9.40 -7.90
C GLU A 23 -3.99 9.41 -8.82
N GLY A 24 -3.81 8.31 -9.54
CA GLY A 24 -2.72 8.13 -10.49
C GLY A 24 -1.50 7.44 -9.88
N ALA A 25 -0.44 7.38 -10.68
CA ALA A 25 0.78 6.68 -10.33
C ALA A 25 1.70 7.55 -9.47
N ARG A 26 2.22 6.99 -8.37
CA ARG A 26 3.20 7.62 -7.49
C ARG A 26 4.27 6.62 -7.06
N PRO A 27 5.54 7.05 -6.96
CA PRO A 27 6.58 6.21 -6.39
C PRO A 27 6.34 6.05 -4.88
N LEU A 28 6.13 4.82 -4.43
CA LEU A 28 6.13 4.49 -3.01
C LEU A 28 7.56 4.57 -2.46
N ILE A 29 8.52 3.99 -3.20
CA ILE A 29 9.97 4.09 -2.99
C ILE A 29 10.66 4.12 -4.33
N ASP A 30 11.72 4.90 -4.45
CA ASP A 30 12.59 4.92 -5.62
C ASP A 30 14.05 5.12 -5.20
N ASN A 31 14.84 4.04 -5.20
CA ASN A 31 16.25 4.08 -4.85
C ASN A 31 17.10 3.33 -5.90
N ARG A 32 18.42 3.30 -5.69
CA ARG A 32 19.36 2.66 -6.64
C ARG A 32 19.16 1.15 -6.80
N HIS A 33 18.50 0.48 -5.85
CA HIS A 33 18.30 -0.97 -5.83
C HIS A 33 16.94 -1.39 -6.38
N PHE A 34 15.89 -0.62 -6.12
CA PHE A 34 14.55 -0.95 -6.60
C PHE A 34 13.64 0.28 -6.66
N LEU A 35 12.59 0.16 -7.47
CA LEU A 35 11.46 1.07 -7.57
C LEU A 35 10.18 0.32 -7.22
N ILE A 36 9.36 0.92 -6.37
CA ILE A 36 7.98 0.48 -6.14
C ILE A 36 7.08 1.62 -6.57
N GLN A 37 6.28 1.39 -7.60
CA GLN A 37 5.27 2.32 -8.06
C GLN A 37 3.90 1.79 -7.70
N VAL A 38 3.09 2.66 -7.11
CA VAL A 38 1.68 2.38 -6.79
C VAL A 38 0.80 3.26 -7.65
N THR A 39 -0.32 2.72 -8.11
CA THR A 39 -1.36 3.50 -8.76
C THR A 39 -2.60 3.45 -7.89
N ASN A 40 -3.11 4.63 -7.55
CA ASN A 40 -4.38 4.79 -6.88
C ASN A 40 -5.45 5.15 -7.91
N ALA A 41 -6.63 4.57 -7.79
CA ALA A 41 -7.78 4.93 -8.62
C ALA A 41 -9.00 5.21 -7.75
N ASN A 42 -9.85 6.13 -8.21
CA ASN A 42 -11.16 6.33 -7.60
C ASN A 42 -11.95 5.02 -7.59
N ILE A 43 -12.58 4.73 -6.46
CA ILE A 43 -13.47 3.58 -6.35
C ILE A 43 -14.93 4.02 -6.49
N ARG A 44 -15.67 3.33 -7.35
CA ARG A 44 -17.13 3.48 -7.52
C ARG A 44 -17.61 4.90 -7.87
N ASN A 45 -16.73 5.75 -8.43
CA ASN A 45 -17.02 7.16 -8.69
C ASN A 45 -17.45 7.91 -7.41
N GLU A 46 -16.97 7.47 -6.25
CA GLU A 46 -17.23 8.14 -4.97
C GLU A 46 -16.19 9.24 -4.75
N PRO A 47 -16.61 10.49 -4.49
CA PRO A 47 -15.68 11.60 -4.27
C PRO A 47 -14.65 11.28 -3.20
N TYR A 48 -13.38 11.59 -3.48
CA TYR A 48 -12.28 11.46 -2.51
C TYR A 48 -12.12 10.07 -1.90
N THR A 49 -12.57 9.03 -2.61
CA THR A 49 -12.45 7.63 -2.19
C THR A 49 -11.62 6.90 -3.22
N THR A 50 -10.38 6.59 -2.88
CA THR A 50 -9.44 5.91 -3.79
C THR A 50 -8.94 4.62 -3.15
N ALA A 51 -8.26 3.78 -3.93
CA ALA A 51 -7.57 2.60 -3.41
C ALA A 51 -6.41 2.24 -4.34
N VAL A 52 -5.43 1.50 -3.81
CA VAL A 52 -4.33 0.97 -4.62
C VAL A 52 -4.89 -0.08 -5.57
N ASN A 53 -4.83 0.21 -6.87
CA ASN A 53 -5.36 -0.67 -7.92
C ASN A 53 -4.25 -1.35 -8.72
N LYS A 54 -3.01 -0.84 -8.65
CA LYS A 54 -1.84 -1.46 -9.26
C LYS A 54 -0.60 -1.25 -8.40
N VAL A 55 0.21 -2.30 -8.29
CA VAL A 55 1.54 -2.27 -7.68
C VAL A 55 2.54 -2.81 -8.68
N THR A 56 3.55 -2.01 -8.98
CA THR A 56 4.68 -2.39 -9.84
C THR A 56 5.95 -2.37 -9.02
N VAL A 57 6.71 -3.47 -9.04
CA VAL A 57 8.01 -3.59 -8.38
C VAL A 57 9.07 -3.87 -9.43
N LEU A 58 10.05 -2.99 -9.52
CA LEU A 58 11.23 -3.14 -10.37
C LEU A 58 12.46 -3.29 -9.48
N VAL A 59 12.99 -4.51 -9.39
CA VAL A 59 14.34 -4.73 -8.86
C VAL A 59 15.33 -4.33 -9.95
N ARG A 60 16.27 -3.45 -9.61
CA ARG A 60 17.28 -2.95 -10.55
C ARG A 60 18.48 -3.89 -10.57
N SER A 61 19.07 -4.06 -11.75
CA SER A 61 20.33 -4.82 -11.88
C SER A 61 21.43 -4.21 -11.03
N HIS A 62 22.14 -5.05 -10.26
CA HIS A 62 23.25 -4.64 -9.40
C HIS A 62 24.05 -5.87 -8.95
N ASN A 63 25.34 -5.95 -9.29
CA ASN A 63 26.40 -6.93 -8.89
C ASN A 63 26.02 -8.42 -8.70
N CYS A 64 24.99 -8.74 -7.93
CA CYS A 64 24.46 -10.07 -7.61
C CYS A 64 22.97 -10.26 -8.00
N THR A 65 22.32 -9.25 -8.57
CA THR A 65 20.94 -9.34 -9.10
C THR A 65 20.87 -8.80 -10.52
N ARG A 66 19.95 -9.34 -11.32
CA ARG A 66 19.54 -8.76 -12.60
C ARG A 66 18.27 -7.91 -12.42
N SER A 67 17.87 -7.22 -13.47
CA SER A 67 16.58 -6.52 -13.48
C SER A 67 15.43 -7.52 -13.43
N LEU A 68 14.50 -7.34 -12.48
CA LEU A 68 13.31 -8.17 -12.32
C LEU A 68 12.09 -7.27 -12.18
N HIS A 69 11.00 -7.66 -12.81
CA HIS A 69 9.78 -6.85 -12.88
C HIS A 69 8.60 -7.67 -12.40
N TYR A 70 7.87 -7.16 -11.41
CA TYR A 70 6.63 -7.73 -10.89
C TYR A 70 5.52 -6.70 -11.02
N GLU A 71 4.33 -7.14 -11.43
CA GLU A 71 3.15 -6.31 -11.51
C GLU A 71 1.95 -7.05 -10.91
N ALA A 72 1.18 -6.38 -10.06
CA ALA A 72 -0.10 -6.87 -9.57
C ALA A 72 -1.16 -5.79 -9.76
N ALA A 73 -2.34 -6.17 -10.23
CA ALA A 73 -3.43 -5.25 -10.51
C ALA A 73 -4.78 -5.75 -9.93
N SER A 74 -5.70 -4.82 -9.68
CA SER A 74 -7.00 -5.05 -9.06
C SER A 74 -8.00 -5.76 -9.95
N ASP A 75 -7.85 -5.64 -11.27
CA ASP A 75 -8.68 -6.29 -12.28
C ASP A 75 -8.39 -7.80 -12.43
N GLU A 76 -7.19 -8.24 -12.07
CA GLU A 76 -6.82 -9.65 -11.97
C GLU A 76 -7.39 -10.31 -10.72
N GLU A 77 -7.76 -11.60 -10.77
CA GLU A 77 -8.38 -12.29 -9.62
C GLU A 77 -7.37 -12.65 -8.52
N THR A 78 -6.12 -12.95 -8.89
CA THR A 78 -5.08 -13.46 -7.99
C THR A 78 -3.79 -12.66 -8.09
N LEU A 79 -2.92 -12.79 -7.08
CA LEU A 79 -1.58 -12.19 -7.13
C LEU A 79 -0.64 -13.11 -7.93
N PRO A 80 0.18 -12.58 -8.85
CA PRO A 80 1.14 -13.38 -9.59
C PRO A 80 2.15 -14.07 -8.67
N ILE A 81 2.53 -15.29 -9.05
CA ILE A 81 3.52 -16.10 -8.33
C ILE A 81 4.92 -16.05 -8.97
N SER A 82 5.07 -15.23 -10.00
CA SER A 82 6.30 -15.03 -10.77
C SER A 82 6.47 -13.57 -11.16
N PHE A 83 7.69 -13.21 -11.52
CA PHE A 83 7.99 -11.99 -12.26
C PHE A 83 7.37 -12.07 -13.67
N VAL A 84 7.35 -10.93 -14.37
CA VAL A 84 6.74 -10.78 -15.71
C VAL A 84 7.42 -11.68 -16.75
N ASP A 85 8.70 -12.01 -16.57
CA ASP A 85 9.45 -12.94 -17.42
C ASP A 85 9.23 -14.42 -17.04
N GLY A 86 8.34 -14.70 -16.08
CA GLY A 86 7.93 -16.04 -15.69
C GLY A 86 8.80 -16.72 -14.63
N VAL A 87 9.93 -16.14 -14.22
CA VAL A 87 10.73 -16.71 -13.12
C VAL A 87 10.16 -16.32 -11.76
N SER A 88 10.35 -17.16 -10.74
CA SER A 88 9.94 -16.86 -9.36
C SER A 88 11.11 -16.52 -8.43
N SER A 89 12.36 -16.73 -8.89
CA SER A 89 13.56 -16.41 -8.11
C SER A 89 14.75 -16.13 -9.01
N HIS A 90 15.74 -15.44 -8.43
CA HIS A 90 17.06 -15.22 -9.00
C HIS A 90 18.12 -15.72 -8.03
N LYS A 91 19.10 -16.46 -8.57
CA LYS A 91 20.24 -17.01 -7.84
C LYS A 91 21.54 -16.54 -8.48
N THR A 92 22.56 -16.35 -7.67
CA THR A 92 23.95 -16.15 -8.14
C THR A 92 24.53 -17.45 -8.70
N GLU A 93 25.69 -17.35 -9.37
CA GLU A 93 26.40 -18.51 -9.94
C GLU A 93 26.77 -19.56 -8.88
N ASP A 94 27.07 -19.14 -7.65
CA ASP A 94 27.34 -20.01 -6.49
C ASP A 94 26.06 -20.57 -5.83
N GLY A 95 24.89 -20.35 -6.44
CA GLY A 95 23.61 -20.95 -6.04
C GLY A 95 22.85 -20.22 -4.93
N ARG A 96 23.31 -19.05 -4.46
CA ARG A 96 22.63 -18.27 -3.42
C ARG A 96 21.44 -17.52 -3.98
N THR A 97 20.26 -17.64 -3.36
CA THR A 97 19.06 -16.87 -3.72
C THR A 97 19.24 -15.41 -3.32
N THR A 98 19.08 -14.51 -4.28
CA THR A 98 19.23 -13.05 -4.06
C THR A 98 17.90 -12.32 -4.08
N VAL A 99 16.96 -12.82 -4.88
CA VAL A 99 15.58 -12.34 -4.96
C VAL A 99 14.65 -13.54 -5.15
N GLU A 100 13.53 -13.59 -4.46
CA GLU A 100 12.49 -14.59 -4.68
C GLU A 100 11.08 -14.09 -4.37
N ILE A 101 10.09 -14.72 -4.99
CA ILE A 101 8.66 -14.52 -4.73
C ILE A 101 8.15 -15.64 -3.84
N LEU A 102 7.65 -15.28 -2.67
CA LEU A 102 7.02 -16.18 -1.70
C LEU A 102 5.51 -15.89 -1.68
N ALA A 103 4.75 -16.66 -2.45
CA ALA A 103 3.30 -16.50 -2.58
C ALA A 103 2.51 -17.40 -1.61
N ARG A 104 1.45 -16.85 -0.99
CA ARG A 104 0.56 -17.54 -0.04
C ARG A 104 -0.87 -17.03 -0.21
N GLY A 105 -1.63 -17.65 -1.11
CA GLY A 105 -3.04 -17.31 -1.36
C GLY A 105 -3.20 -15.86 -1.83
N ASN A 106 -3.74 -15.00 -0.96
CA ASN A 106 -3.95 -13.59 -1.26
C ASN A 106 -2.78 -12.68 -0.83
N TYR A 107 -1.60 -13.25 -0.60
CA TYR A 107 -0.40 -12.53 -0.17
C TYR A 107 0.80 -12.95 -1.01
N VAL A 108 1.65 -11.99 -1.34
CA VAL A 108 2.95 -12.19 -1.99
C VAL A 108 4.00 -11.40 -1.24
N GLU A 109 5.15 -12.04 -1.00
CA GLU A 109 6.37 -11.37 -0.57
C GLU A 109 7.43 -11.46 -1.67
N ILE A 110 7.97 -10.32 -2.06
CA ILE A 110 9.16 -10.23 -2.91
C ILE A 110 10.34 -9.98 -1.99
N ALA A 111 11.06 -11.04 -1.64
CA ALA A 111 12.21 -10.99 -0.74
C ALA A 111 13.46 -10.63 -1.54
N MET A 112 14.15 -9.55 -1.17
CA MET A 112 15.43 -9.10 -1.75
C MET A 112 16.54 -9.33 -0.72
N HIS A 113 16.96 -10.59 -0.59
CA HIS A 113 17.93 -11.05 0.42
C HIS A 113 19.24 -10.27 0.41
N HIS A 114 19.76 -9.94 -0.77
CA HIS A 114 21.03 -9.25 -0.95
C HIS A 114 21.08 -7.82 -0.36
N ILE A 115 19.93 -7.23 -0.02
CA ILE A 115 19.81 -5.91 0.61
C ILE A 115 18.88 -5.93 1.83
N HIS A 116 18.57 -7.12 2.37
CA HIS A 116 17.75 -7.30 3.57
C HIS A 116 16.43 -6.52 3.51
N SER A 117 15.81 -6.49 2.33
CA SER A 117 14.59 -5.73 2.06
C SER A 117 13.52 -6.64 1.50
N SER A 118 12.25 -6.28 1.70
CA SER A 118 11.12 -7.06 1.20
C SER A 118 9.93 -6.17 0.87
N VAL A 119 9.19 -6.56 -0.17
CA VAL A 119 7.91 -5.95 -0.55
C VAL A 119 6.81 -6.96 -0.30
N HIS A 120 5.80 -6.55 0.45
CA HIS A 120 4.67 -7.37 0.86
C HIS A 120 3.43 -6.83 0.19
N ILE A 121 2.78 -7.63 -0.65
CA ILE A 121 1.57 -7.23 -1.38
C ILE A 121 0.45 -8.17 -0.93
N ARG A 122 -0.68 -7.59 -0.53
CA ARG A 122 -1.86 -8.35 -0.11
C ARG A 122 -3.07 -7.92 -0.92
N ARG A 123 -3.91 -8.88 -1.27
CA ARG A 123 -5.17 -8.68 -1.96
C ARG A 123 -6.34 -8.91 -1.01
N ARG A 124 -7.28 -7.96 -1.00
CA ARG A 124 -8.56 -8.06 -0.29
C ARG A 124 -9.68 -7.64 -1.23
N GLY A 125 -10.44 -8.61 -1.74
CA GLY A 125 -11.42 -8.35 -2.79
C GLY A 125 -10.74 -7.72 -4.02
N PRO A 126 -11.20 -6.55 -4.49
CA PRO A 126 -10.58 -5.85 -5.61
C PRO A 126 -9.42 -4.92 -5.21
N TYR A 127 -9.04 -4.84 -3.93
CA TYR A 127 -8.07 -3.85 -3.46
C TYR A 127 -6.73 -4.49 -3.12
N LEU A 128 -5.66 -3.73 -3.36
CA LEU A 128 -4.29 -4.09 -2.98
C LEU A 128 -3.86 -3.28 -1.76
N SER A 129 -3.05 -3.89 -0.91
CA SER A 129 -2.21 -3.18 0.06
C SER A 129 -0.76 -3.57 -0.16
N VAL A 130 0.13 -2.63 0.14
CA VAL A 130 1.57 -2.81 -0.05
C VAL A 130 2.32 -2.33 1.19
N SER A 131 3.21 -3.17 1.70
CA SER A 131 4.15 -2.83 2.77
C SER A 131 5.57 -3.06 2.28
N VAL A 132 6.49 -2.24 2.73
CA VAL A 132 7.90 -2.35 2.39
C VAL A 132 8.76 -2.26 3.64
N VAL A 133 9.62 -3.26 3.78
CA VAL A 133 10.60 -3.37 4.86
C VAL A 133 11.96 -3.16 4.24
N VAL A 134 12.70 -2.19 4.78
CA VAL A 134 14.06 -1.84 4.35
C VAL A 134 14.90 -1.52 5.59
N PRO A 135 16.21 -1.84 5.57
CA PRO A 135 17.16 -1.39 6.57
C PRO A 135 17.19 0.14 6.68
N GLU A 136 17.50 0.66 7.87
CA GLU A 136 17.55 2.09 8.17
C GLU A 136 18.43 2.86 7.16
N ASN A 137 19.62 2.36 6.86
CA ASN A 137 20.54 3.00 5.90
C ASN A 137 20.01 3.08 4.45
N LEU A 138 18.96 2.32 4.10
CA LEU A 138 18.32 2.38 2.77
C LEU A 138 17.04 3.22 2.75
N GLN A 139 16.49 3.62 3.90
CA GLN A 139 15.24 4.39 3.98
C GLN A 139 15.39 5.80 3.39
N TRP A 140 16.57 6.41 3.53
CA TRP A 140 16.87 7.76 3.01
C TRP A 140 17.85 7.76 1.83
N ALA A 141 18.19 6.58 1.30
CA ALA A 141 19.03 6.43 0.12
C ALA A 141 18.27 6.66 -1.21
N SER A 142 17.17 7.42 -1.14
CA SER A 142 16.26 7.65 -2.27
C SER A 142 16.98 8.41 -3.38
N ALA A 143 16.80 7.95 -4.62
CA ALA A 143 17.35 8.63 -5.80
C ALA A 143 16.52 9.86 -6.18
N SER A 144 15.25 9.90 -5.78
CA SER A 144 14.34 11.03 -5.95
C SER A 144 13.85 11.55 -4.59
N PHE A 145 13.61 12.86 -4.50
CA PHE A 145 13.15 13.49 -3.26
C PHE A 145 11.64 13.32 -3.01
N GLU A 146 10.88 12.62 -3.85
CA GLU A 146 9.40 12.70 -3.86
C GLU A 146 8.68 11.34 -3.72
N THR A 147 9.18 10.45 -2.87
CA THR A 147 8.54 9.14 -2.62
C THR A 147 7.54 9.20 -1.47
N LEU A 148 6.44 8.46 -1.57
CA LEU A 148 5.42 8.44 -0.50
C LEU A 148 6.02 8.02 0.84
N CYS A 149 6.89 7.01 0.89
CA CYS A 149 7.44 6.51 2.15
C CYS A 149 8.36 7.50 2.89
N THR A 150 8.88 8.53 2.20
CA THR A 150 9.77 9.53 2.79
C THR A 150 9.10 10.89 2.94
N THR A 151 8.43 11.41 1.90
CA THR A 151 7.83 12.75 1.94
C THR A 151 6.34 12.74 2.21
N GLY A 152 5.69 11.60 2.05
CA GLY A 152 4.24 11.50 2.20
C GLY A 152 3.46 11.99 0.99
N CYS A 153 2.18 12.24 1.24
CA CYS A 153 1.22 12.69 0.23
C CYS A 153 1.35 14.19 -0.03
N ARG A 154 0.83 14.65 -1.17
CA ARG A 154 0.77 16.08 -1.48
C ARG A 154 -0.13 16.79 -0.47
N ASN A 155 0.24 17.98 0.00
CA ASN A 155 -0.51 18.68 1.05
C ASN A 155 -2.01 18.84 0.74
N GLN A 156 -2.38 19.03 -0.52
CA GLN A 156 -3.77 19.18 -0.95
C GLN A 156 -4.57 17.86 -1.00
N SER A 157 -3.90 16.71 -0.98
CA SER A 157 -4.55 15.38 -1.00
C SER A 157 -4.67 14.73 0.38
N ILE A 158 -4.17 15.38 1.44
CA ILE A 158 -4.21 14.84 2.81
C ILE A 158 -5.61 15.00 3.40
N ILE A 159 -6.13 13.92 3.97
CA ILE A 159 -7.40 13.87 4.70
C ILE A 159 -7.13 13.82 6.21
N GLU A 160 -7.81 14.69 6.95
CA GLU A 160 -7.86 14.63 8.41
C GLU A 160 -8.94 13.65 8.87
N ILE A 161 -8.61 12.36 8.92
CA ILE A 161 -9.57 11.31 9.33
C ILE A 161 -10.13 11.54 10.74
N GLY A 162 -9.36 12.13 11.65
CA GLY A 162 -9.83 12.46 12.99
C GLY A 162 -11.04 13.41 12.99
N LYS A 163 -11.07 14.38 12.06
CA LYS A 163 -12.24 15.27 11.87
C LYS A 163 -13.44 14.50 11.32
N ALA A 164 -13.19 13.55 10.41
CA ALA A 164 -14.24 12.69 9.87
C ALA A 164 -14.85 11.78 10.94
N LEU A 165 -14.03 11.22 11.84
CA LEU A 165 -14.49 10.38 12.94
C LEU A 165 -15.20 11.17 14.04
N ALA A 166 -14.77 12.41 14.32
CA ALA A 166 -15.40 13.26 15.32
C ALA A 166 -16.78 13.81 14.89
N ALA A 167 -16.93 14.15 13.60
CA ALA A 167 -18.18 14.69 13.06
C ALA A 167 -18.55 14.08 11.68
N PRO A 168 -18.92 12.78 11.62
CA PRO A 168 -19.13 12.07 10.35
C PRO A 168 -20.13 12.74 9.40
N ASN A 169 -21.28 13.17 9.93
CA ASN A 169 -22.33 13.78 9.13
C ASN A 169 -21.90 15.12 8.51
N GLN A 170 -21.15 15.93 9.27
CA GLN A 170 -20.63 17.21 8.79
C GLN A 170 -19.55 16.98 7.73
N TYR A 171 -18.62 16.06 7.99
CA TYR A 171 -17.58 15.68 7.05
C TYR A 171 -18.17 15.18 5.73
N ALA A 172 -19.09 14.21 5.78
CA ALA A 172 -19.78 13.67 4.62
C ALA A 172 -20.46 14.77 3.78
N LYS A 173 -21.15 15.71 4.45
CA LYS A 173 -21.78 16.87 3.78
C LYS A 173 -20.75 17.80 3.12
N CYS A 174 -19.65 18.13 3.80
CA CYS A 174 -18.63 19.06 3.29
C CYS A 174 -17.87 18.51 2.08
N TYR A 175 -17.56 17.22 2.09
CA TYR A 175 -16.78 16.56 1.03
C TYR A 175 -17.65 15.85 -0.01
N ALA A 176 -18.97 16.04 0.04
CA ALA A 176 -19.95 15.35 -0.81
C ALA A 176 -19.78 13.83 -0.82
N ARG A 177 -19.38 13.26 0.33
CA ARG A 177 -19.27 11.80 0.53
C ARG A 177 -20.54 11.26 1.16
N LYS A 178 -20.84 10.00 0.87
CA LYS A 178 -21.96 9.28 1.49
C LYS A 178 -21.46 8.54 2.73
N LEU A 179 -22.28 8.52 3.78
CA LEU A 179 -22.09 7.60 4.90
C LEU A 179 -22.83 6.30 4.58
N HIS A 180 -22.08 5.21 4.45
CA HIS A 180 -22.63 3.89 4.14
C HIS A 180 -22.93 3.11 5.42
N VAL A 181 -22.09 3.28 6.45
CA VAL A 181 -22.21 2.58 7.73
C VAL A 181 -22.17 3.60 8.86
N PRO A 182 -23.11 3.55 9.83
CA PRO A 182 -23.04 4.41 11.02
C PRO A 182 -21.75 4.17 11.81
N ILE A 183 -21.12 5.24 12.30
CA ILE A 183 -19.83 5.16 12.99
C ILE A 183 -19.81 4.11 14.11
N LYS A 184 -20.86 4.03 14.94
CA LYS A 184 -20.96 3.03 16.03
C LYS A 184 -20.84 1.59 15.51
N LEU A 185 -21.53 1.28 14.41
CA LEU A 185 -21.47 -0.05 13.79
C LEU A 185 -20.10 -0.31 13.14
N ALA A 186 -19.49 0.72 12.54
CA ALA A 186 -18.14 0.61 11.99
C ALA A 186 -17.11 0.35 13.11
N THR A 187 -17.17 1.09 14.22
CA THR A 187 -16.36 0.89 15.43
C THR A 187 -16.47 -0.54 15.96
N ASP A 188 -17.69 -1.05 16.14
CA ASP A 188 -17.90 -2.39 16.69
C ASP A 188 -17.36 -3.49 15.76
N ARG A 189 -17.48 -3.32 14.45
CA ARG A 189 -16.89 -4.24 13.47
C ARG A 189 -15.36 -4.17 13.44
N CYS A 190 -14.78 -2.97 13.50
CA CYS A 190 -13.33 -2.81 13.50
C CYS A 190 -12.65 -3.39 14.74
N ARG A 191 -13.36 -3.44 15.89
CA ARG A 191 -12.86 -4.08 17.12
C ARG A 191 -12.61 -5.58 16.95
N THR A 192 -13.31 -6.27 16.04
CA THR A 192 -13.15 -7.72 15.85
C THR A 192 -11.91 -8.08 15.04
N VAL A 193 -11.26 -7.10 14.39
CA VAL A 193 -10.11 -7.30 13.49
C VAL A 193 -8.77 -7.22 14.25
N ASN A 194 -8.78 -7.07 15.59
CA ASN A 194 -7.59 -7.01 16.46
C ASN A 194 -6.55 -5.98 16.01
N VAL A 195 -7.00 -4.82 15.53
CA VAL A 195 -6.13 -3.72 15.11
C VAL A 195 -6.25 -2.54 16.05
N THR A 196 -5.14 -1.86 16.29
CA THR A 196 -5.04 -0.77 17.26
C THR A 196 -4.62 0.54 16.61
N ASP A 197 -4.78 1.62 17.37
CA ASP A 197 -4.27 2.95 17.04
C ASP A 197 -4.74 3.44 15.66
N ARG A 198 -3.83 3.97 14.86
CA ARG A 198 -4.08 4.48 13.51
C ARG A 198 -4.72 3.47 12.55
N TYR A 199 -4.45 2.17 12.72
CA TYR A 199 -5.08 1.14 11.89
C TYR A 199 -6.54 0.93 12.27
N PHE A 200 -6.88 1.13 13.54
CA PHE A 200 -8.26 1.14 14.00
C PHE A 200 -9.03 2.33 13.43
N ASP A 201 -8.47 3.54 13.51
CA ASP A 201 -9.10 4.75 12.97
C ASP A 201 -9.31 4.65 11.45
N ALA A 202 -8.30 4.16 10.74
CA ALA A 202 -8.38 3.84 9.31
C ALA A 202 -9.52 2.85 9.01
N CYS A 203 -9.58 1.74 9.75
CA CYS A 203 -10.65 0.76 9.61
C CYS A 203 -12.04 1.37 9.76
N VAL A 204 -12.25 2.19 10.80
CA VAL A 204 -13.55 2.82 11.07
C VAL A 204 -13.89 3.81 9.96
N PHE A 205 -12.92 4.62 9.52
CA PHE A 205 -13.07 5.58 8.44
C PHE A 205 -13.47 4.89 7.12
N ASP A 206 -12.72 3.88 6.70
CA ASP A 206 -12.96 3.14 5.47
C ASP A 206 -14.33 2.46 5.47
N LEU A 207 -14.65 1.75 6.55
CA LEU A 207 -15.92 1.03 6.64
C LEU A 207 -17.11 2.00 6.68
N MET A 208 -16.98 3.14 7.35
CA MET A 208 -18.00 4.17 7.43
C MET A 208 -18.32 4.78 6.05
N LEU A 209 -17.30 5.06 5.25
CA LEU A 209 -17.43 5.80 3.99
C LEU A 209 -17.60 4.90 2.76
N THR A 210 -17.08 3.68 2.77
CA THR A 210 -17.18 2.75 1.61
C THR A 210 -18.24 1.67 1.81
N GLY A 211 -18.58 1.37 3.08
CA GLY A 211 -19.41 0.22 3.45
C GLY A 211 -18.80 -1.14 3.10
N SER A 212 -17.53 -1.18 2.69
CA SER A 212 -16.87 -2.37 2.18
C SER A 212 -15.95 -2.98 3.22
N PHE A 213 -16.19 -4.24 3.56
CA PHE A 213 -15.30 -5.01 4.42
C PHE A 213 -13.96 -5.36 3.73
N PHE A 214 -13.83 -5.16 2.42
CA PHE A 214 -12.58 -5.44 1.70
C PHE A 214 -11.51 -4.37 1.94
N PHE A 215 -11.88 -3.21 2.49
CA PHE A 215 -10.92 -2.22 2.99
C PHE A 215 -10.34 -2.59 4.37
N LEU A 216 -10.82 -3.68 4.98
CA LEU A 216 -10.21 -4.24 6.17
C LEU A 216 -8.89 -4.96 5.79
N LEU A 217 -7.77 -4.35 6.18
CA LEU A 217 -6.39 -4.86 6.29
C LEU A 217 -6.05 -6.21 5.59
#